data_AF-A0A267EVR0-F1
#
_entry.id   AF-A0A267EVR0-F1
#
_cell.length_a   1.000
_cell.length_b   1.000
_cell.length_c   1.000
_cell.angle_alpha   90.00
_cell.angle_beta   90.00
_cell.angle_gamma   90.00
#
_symmetry.space_group_name_H-M   'P 1'
#
loop_
_entity.id
_entity.type
_entity.pdbx_description
1 polymer ?
#
loop_
_entity_poly.entity_id
_entity_poly.type
_entity_poly.pdbx_seq_one_letter_code
_entity_poly.pdbx_strand_id
1 'polypeptide(L)'
;TSIRALLIMLSIQRAVPLRGAKAAALCRRRLSSYVQGQSSERGVREYFYFIDHQGQLFLDDARMKNFTSCFKEHKFLAFFFSRLRANNTDRYRDQFPWLSPCGPERNYVRCDDQPIVFTRLHDNPDNPDECWLLYNHCGDKLKVPFQPGGVCMHPSSGRVYHPAGDRHGGVGLIRSQLAIQLATNFVWRGSDSSSNSSSLTSPTHFVWRGVEHEINSDLLKILDTREPRFRGLFVGVDSED
;
A
#
# COMPACT_ATOMS: atom_id res chain seq x y z
N THR A 1 6.97 19.93 -16.93
CA THR A 1 7.16 18.61 -16.26
C THR A 1 6.17 18.40 -15.13
N SER A 2 6.03 19.32 -14.18
CA SER A 2 5.09 19.26 -13.04
C SER A 2 3.60 18.98 -13.37
N ILE A 3 3.04 19.66 -14.39
CA ILE A 3 1.62 19.50 -14.78
C ILE A 3 1.32 18.11 -15.36
N ARG A 4 2.28 17.49 -16.06
CA ARG A 4 2.09 16.17 -16.69
C ARG A 4 2.01 15.06 -15.64
N ALA A 5 2.84 15.12 -14.60
CA ALA A 5 2.79 14.20 -13.46
C ALA A 5 1.43 14.23 -12.76
N LEU A 6 0.97 15.44 -12.44
CA LEU A 6 -0.29 15.66 -11.75
C LEU A 6 -1.47 15.28 -12.64
N LEU A 7 -1.43 15.62 -13.94
CA LEU A 7 -2.45 15.18 -14.91
C LEU A 7 -2.47 13.67 -15.05
N ILE A 8 -1.34 12.97 -15.12
CA ILE A 8 -1.28 11.50 -15.17
C ILE A 8 -1.90 10.90 -13.90
N MET A 9 -1.49 11.38 -12.72
CA MET A 9 -2.06 10.94 -11.43
C MET A 9 -3.58 11.17 -11.34
N LEU A 10 -4.04 12.35 -11.75
CA LEU A 10 -5.45 12.74 -11.68
C LEU A 10 -6.31 12.12 -12.79
N SER A 11 -5.75 11.88 -13.98
CA SER A 11 -6.45 11.24 -15.10
C SER A 11 -6.58 9.74 -14.90
N ILE A 12 -5.61 9.08 -14.26
CA ILE A 12 -5.70 7.67 -13.89
C ILE A 12 -6.68 7.46 -12.71
N GLN A 13 -6.77 8.40 -11.76
CA GLN A 13 -7.83 8.37 -10.73
C GLN A 13 -9.25 8.47 -11.32
N ARG A 14 -9.40 9.04 -12.52
CA ARG A 14 -10.69 9.16 -13.23
C ARG A 14 -10.93 8.06 -14.25
N ALA A 15 -9.89 7.38 -14.73
CA ALA A 15 -9.96 6.34 -15.74
C ALA A 15 -9.90 4.96 -15.10
N VAL A 16 -11.01 4.53 -14.49
CA VAL A 16 -11.36 3.11 -14.47
C VAL A 16 -12.10 2.86 -15.79
N PRO A 17 -11.49 2.20 -16.79
CA PRO A 17 -12.26 1.80 -17.96
C PRO A 17 -13.25 0.73 -17.51
N LEU A 18 -14.56 1.03 -17.59
CA LEU A 18 -15.61 0.02 -17.67
C LEU A 18 -15.43 -0.73 -19.00
N ARG A 19 -14.48 -1.67 -19.05
CA ARG A 19 -14.39 -2.63 -20.15
C ARG A 19 -14.97 -3.95 -19.67
N GLY A 20 -16.21 -4.20 -20.10
CA GLY A 20 -16.85 -5.49 -19.99
C GLY A 20 -16.00 -6.57 -20.64
N ALA A 21 -15.58 -7.54 -19.85
CA ALA A 21 -15.09 -8.82 -20.32
C ALA A 21 -15.85 -9.90 -19.56
N LYS A 22 -16.66 -10.66 -20.30
CA LYS A 22 -17.30 -11.88 -19.84
C LYS A 22 -16.21 -12.91 -19.54
N ALA A 23 -15.90 -13.08 -18.26
CA ALA A 23 -15.29 -14.30 -17.73
C ALA A 23 -15.77 -14.45 -16.29
N ALA A 24 -16.95 -15.07 -16.13
CA ALA A 24 -17.45 -15.52 -14.85
C ALA A 24 -16.62 -16.72 -14.37
N ALA A 25 -15.36 -16.48 -14.01
CA ALA A 25 -14.67 -17.36 -13.09
C ALA A 25 -15.23 -17.06 -11.71
N LEU A 26 -16.26 -17.82 -11.32
CA LEU A 26 -16.78 -17.88 -9.96
C LEU A 26 -15.65 -18.32 -9.02
N CYS A 27 -14.79 -17.39 -8.61
CA CYS A 27 -14.00 -17.56 -7.41
C CYS A 27 -14.95 -17.37 -6.23
N ARG A 28 -15.78 -18.38 -5.96
CA ARG A 28 -16.44 -18.55 -4.65
C ARG A 28 -15.32 -18.78 -3.64
N ARG A 29 -14.63 -17.72 -3.23
CA ARG A 29 -13.82 -17.75 -2.02
C ARG A 29 -14.78 -18.17 -0.91
N ARG A 30 -14.49 -19.27 -0.23
CA ARG A 30 -15.04 -19.52 1.10
C ARG A 30 -14.67 -18.27 1.89
N LEU A 31 -15.63 -17.37 2.14
CA LEU A 31 -15.51 -16.44 3.25
C LEU A 31 -15.31 -17.35 4.45
N SER A 32 -14.07 -17.47 4.92
CA SER A 32 -13.85 -18.26 6.11
C SER A 32 -14.60 -17.54 7.21
N SER A 33 -15.63 -18.17 7.76
CA SER A 33 -16.31 -17.64 8.93
C SER A 33 -15.27 -17.55 10.04
N TYR A 34 -14.81 -16.33 10.32
CA TYR A 34 -14.03 -16.03 11.50
C TYR A 34 -14.94 -15.28 12.47
N VAL A 35 -14.61 -15.38 13.76
CA VAL A 35 -15.22 -14.59 14.82
C VAL A 35 -14.09 -13.85 15.54
N GLN A 36 -14.25 -12.54 15.74
CA GLN A 36 -13.26 -11.76 16.49
C GLN A 36 -13.07 -12.32 17.90
N GLY A 37 -11.81 -12.51 18.31
CA GLY A 37 -11.47 -13.01 19.64
C GLY A 37 -11.68 -14.52 19.83
N GLN A 38 -11.93 -15.28 18.75
CA GLN A 38 -12.02 -16.74 18.82
C GLN A 38 -10.70 -17.37 19.28
N SER A 39 -10.75 -18.60 19.80
CA SER A 39 -9.57 -19.37 20.20
C SER A 39 -9.45 -20.64 19.39
N SER A 40 -8.38 -20.75 18.59
CA SER A 40 -8.02 -21.97 17.88
C SER A 40 -7.25 -22.96 18.75
N GLU A 41 -6.53 -22.45 19.75
CA GLU A 41 -5.68 -23.21 20.67
C GLU A 41 -5.84 -22.67 22.09
N ARG A 42 -5.49 -23.50 23.08
CA ARG A 42 -5.60 -23.12 24.49
C ARG A 42 -4.71 -21.91 24.80
N GLY A 43 -5.34 -20.81 25.23
CA GLY A 43 -4.64 -19.57 25.61
C GLY A 43 -4.28 -18.66 24.44
N VAL A 44 -4.67 -18.99 23.20
CA VAL A 44 -4.46 -18.14 22.02
C VAL A 44 -5.76 -17.47 21.61
N ARG A 45 -5.73 -16.16 21.36
CA ARG A 45 -6.87 -15.40 20.80
C ARG A 45 -6.56 -14.95 19.39
N GLU A 46 -7.52 -15.10 18.48
CA GLU A 46 -7.40 -14.72 17.08
C GLU A 46 -8.24 -13.46 16.82
N TYR A 47 -7.59 -12.44 16.24
CA TYR A 47 -8.24 -11.21 15.81
C TYR A 47 -7.93 -10.95 14.34
N PHE A 48 -8.82 -10.21 13.68
CA PHE A 48 -8.77 -9.99 12.24
C PHE A 48 -8.80 -8.49 11.96
N TYR A 49 -7.83 -8.03 11.18
CA TYR A 49 -7.63 -6.62 10.89
C TYR A 49 -7.58 -6.33 9.39
N PHE A 50 -7.93 -5.09 9.07
CA PHE A 50 -7.84 -4.52 7.73
C PHE A 50 -6.94 -3.28 7.76
N ILE A 51 -6.06 -3.16 6.77
CA ILE A 51 -5.26 -1.96 6.50
C ILE A 51 -5.76 -1.32 5.20
N ASP A 52 -6.13 -0.04 5.26
CA ASP A 52 -6.53 0.71 4.08
C ASP A 52 -5.33 1.31 3.31
N HIS A 53 -5.58 1.88 2.14
CA HIS A 53 -4.56 2.58 1.34
C HIS A 53 -4.09 3.92 1.95
N GLN A 54 -4.68 4.38 3.05
CA GLN A 54 -4.19 5.52 3.84
C GLN A 54 -3.25 5.07 4.97
N GLY A 55 -3.07 3.76 5.17
CA GLY A 55 -2.25 3.17 6.22
C GLY A 55 -2.93 3.07 7.58
N GLN A 56 -4.26 3.24 7.63
CA GLN A 56 -5.05 3.12 8.84
C GLN A 56 -5.39 1.66 9.13
N LEU A 57 -5.40 1.31 10.42
CA LEU A 57 -5.71 -0.03 10.90
C LEU A 57 -7.13 -0.08 11.46
N PHE A 58 -7.88 -1.12 11.10
CA PHE A 58 -9.26 -1.37 11.52
C PHE A 58 -9.44 -2.81 11.95
N LEU A 59 -10.47 -3.08 12.77
CA LEU A 59 -11.03 -4.42 12.85
C LEU A 59 -11.66 -4.79 11.50
N ASP A 60 -11.44 -6.02 11.06
CA ASP A 60 -11.86 -6.46 9.73
C ASP A 60 -13.39 -6.48 9.55
N ASP A 61 -14.11 -6.84 10.60
CA ASP A 61 -15.57 -6.90 10.69
C ASP A 61 -16.22 -5.56 11.09
N ALA A 62 -15.43 -4.50 11.27
CA ALA A 62 -15.98 -3.17 11.53
C ALA A 62 -16.93 -2.75 10.40
N ARG A 63 -18.19 -2.47 10.77
CA ARG A 63 -19.28 -2.11 9.84
C ARG A 63 -18.94 -0.88 9.00
N MET A 64 -18.32 0.12 9.62
CA MET A 64 -17.82 1.32 8.97
C MET A 64 -16.31 1.39 9.20
N LYS A 65 -15.55 1.65 8.14
CA LYS A 65 -14.09 1.85 8.18
C LYS A 65 -13.81 3.28 7.77
N ASN A 66 -13.70 4.14 8.78
CA ASN A 66 -13.57 5.58 8.65
C ASN A 66 -12.69 6.14 9.78
N PHE A 67 -12.46 7.45 9.79
CA PHE A 67 -11.58 8.05 10.80
C PHE A 67 -12.04 7.83 12.25
N THR A 68 -13.32 7.60 12.55
CA THR A 68 -13.77 7.37 13.94
C THR A 68 -13.59 5.93 14.41
N SER A 69 -13.42 4.98 13.48
CA SER A 69 -13.32 3.54 13.77
C SER A 69 -11.89 2.99 13.65
N CYS A 70 -10.94 3.76 13.14
CA CYS A 70 -9.54 3.33 13.06
C CYS A 70 -8.83 3.38 14.42
N PHE A 71 -7.83 2.51 14.59
CA PHE A 71 -6.90 2.60 15.70
C PHE A 71 -5.96 3.80 15.52
N LYS A 72 -5.71 4.55 16.60
CA LYS A 72 -4.93 5.81 16.56
C LYS A 72 -3.79 5.87 17.57
N GLU A 73 -3.75 4.96 18.54
CA GLU A 73 -2.77 5.04 19.62
C GLU A 73 -1.38 4.63 19.09
N HIS A 74 -0.44 5.57 19.10
CA HIS A 74 0.86 5.39 18.45
C HIS A 74 1.68 4.24 19.04
N LYS A 75 1.62 3.97 20.35
CA LYS A 75 2.37 2.86 20.95
C LYS A 75 1.83 1.51 20.48
N PHE A 76 0.51 1.35 20.44
CA PHE A 76 -0.18 0.18 19.91
C PHE A 76 0.14 -0.02 18.43
N LEU A 77 0.00 1.02 17.60
CA LEU A 77 0.30 0.92 16.17
C LEU A 77 1.76 0.54 15.94
N ALA A 78 2.71 1.20 16.64
CA ALA A 78 4.12 0.85 16.52
C ALA A 78 4.40 -0.59 16.98
N PHE A 79 3.76 -1.05 18.05
CA PHE A 79 3.87 -2.43 18.52
C PHE A 79 3.31 -3.44 17.49
N PHE A 80 2.16 -3.13 16.90
CA PHE A 80 1.48 -3.96 15.91
C PHE A 80 2.28 -4.06 14.60
N PHE A 81 2.67 -2.92 14.02
CA PHE A 81 3.36 -2.88 12.73
C PHE A 81 4.81 -3.34 12.82
N SER A 82 5.52 -3.14 13.94
CA SER A 82 6.88 -3.67 14.13
C SER A 82 6.94 -5.20 14.18
N ARG A 83 5.81 -5.87 14.42
CA ARG A 83 5.69 -7.35 14.46
C ARG A 83 5.01 -7.93 13.23
N LEU A 84 4.46 -7.08 12.37
CA LEU A 84 3.82 -7.52 11.13
C LEU A 84 4.81 -8.31 10.27
N ARG A 85 4.33 -9.42 9.73
CA ARG A 85 5.09 -10.33 8.87
C ARG A 85 4.15 -11.15 8.00
N ALA A 86 4.70 -11.80 6.98
CA ALA A 86 3.93 -12.75 6.17
C ALA A 86 3.27 -13.83 7.05
N ASN A 87 2.01 -14.14 6.76
CA ASN A 87 1.30 -15.25 7.36
C ASN A 87 1.82 -16.55 6.75
N ASN A 88 2.64 -17.26 7.52
CA ASN A 88 3.18 -18.57 7.17
C ASN A 88 2.50 -19.71 7.94
N THR A 89 1.36 -19.43 8.55
CA THR A 89 0.52 -20.47 9.18
C THR A 89 -0.42 -21.07 8.13
N ASP A 90 -0.97 -22.25 8.43
CA ASP A 90 -1.99 -22.88 7.59
C ASP A 90 -3.38 -22.26 7.76
N ARG A 91 -3.52 -21.27 8.65
CA ARG A 91 -4.78 -20.60 8.97
C ARG A 91 -4.91 -19.29 8.22
N TYR A 92 -6.04 -19.13 7.51
CA TYR A 92 -6.48 -17.90 6.88
C TYR A 92 -5.52 -17.28 5.85
N ARG A 93 -4.44 -17.96 5.47
CA ARG A 93 -3.34 -17.44 4.63
C ARG A 93 -3.80 -16.74 3.35
N ASP A 94 -4.76 -17.33 2.65
CA ASP A 94 -5.26 -16.79 1.38
C ASP A 94 -6.11 -15.51 1.55
N GLN A 95 -6.74 -15.34 2.71
CA GLN A 95 -7.63 -14.20 3.00
C GLN A 95 -6.92 -13.11 3.81
N PHE A 96 -5.99 -13.53 4.67
CA PHE A 96 -5.20 -12.73 5.58
C PHE A 96 -3.72 -13.12 5.40
N PRO A 97 -3.05 -12.56 4.39
CA PRO A 97 -1.68 -12.91 4.03
C PRO A 97 -0.64 -12.38 5.02
N TRP A 98 -1.04 -11.57 5.99
CA TRP A 98 -0.17 -10.98 7.00
C TRP A 98 -0.62 -11.41 8.40
N LEU A 99 0.33 -11.40 9.33
CA LEU A 99 0.12 -11.74 10.73
C LEU A 99 0.96 -10.81 11.60
N SER A 100 0.35 -10.25 12.65
CA SER A 100 1.07 -9.56 13.72
C SER A 100 0.89 -10.32 15.05
N PRO A 101 1.90 -11.04 15.56
CA PRO A 101 1.82 -11.70 16.85
C PRO A 101 1.94 -10.69 18.00
N CYS A 102 1.00 -10.72 18.95
CA CYS A 102 0.96 -9.81 20.10
C CYS A 102 0.82 -10.63 21.40
N GLY A 103 1.92 -11.23 21.86
CA GLY A 103 1.89 -12.16 22.99
C GLY A 103 1.02 -13.39 22.68
N PRO A 104 -0.03 -13.68 23.48
CA PRO A 104 -0.96 -14.79 23.21
C PRO A 104 -1.88 -14.52 22.01
N GLU A 105 -1.90 -13.30 21.47
CA GLU A 105 -2.79 -12.93 20.37
C GLU A 105 -2.16 -13.18 19.00
N ARG A 106 -3.00 -13.67 18.08
CA ARG A 106 -2.70 -13.86 16.66
C ARG A 106 -3.58 -12.90 15.86
N ASN A 107 -2.97 -11.83 15.37
CA ASN A 107 -3.68 -10.80 14.61
C ASN A 107 -3.49 -11.03 13.12
N TYR A 108 -4.46 -11.68 12.48
CA TYR A 108 -4.48 -11.90 11.04
C TYR A 108 -4.84 -10.61 10.33
N VAL A 109 -4.12 -10.26 9.26
CA VAL A 109 -4.25 -8.96 8.61
C VAL A 109 -4.36 -9.12 7.10
N ARG A 110 -5.31 -8.40 6.53
CA ARG A 110 -5.39 -8.15 5.09
C ARG A 110 -5.29 -6.66 4.81
N CYS A 111 -4.94 -6.29 3.60
CA CYS A 111 -4.73 -4.90 3.20
C CYS A 111 -5.39 -4.62 1.86
N ASP A 112 -5.74 -3.35 1.63
CA ASP A 112 -6.26 -2.85 0.37
C ASP A 112 -5.22 -2.89 -0.77
N ASP A 113 -3.94 -2.67 -0.44
CA ASP A 113 -2.83 -2.78 -1.39
C ASP A 113 -1.61 -3.41 -0.73
N GLN A 114 -0.85 -2.62 0.06
CA GLN A 114 0.32 -3.08 0.79
C GLN A 114 0.10 -2.98 2.31
N PRO A 115 0.73 -3.86 3.12
CA PRO A 115 0.68 -3.76 4.57
C PRO A 115 1.39 -2.51 5.09
N ILE A 116 2.43 -2.06 4.37
CA ILE A 116 3.18 -0.85 4.68
C ILE A 116 2.69 0.27 3.80
N VAL A 117 2.23 1.34 4.44
CA VAL A 117 1.80 2.56 3.76
C VAL A 117 2.58 3.73 4.31
N PHE A 118 3.42 4.34 3.48
CA PHE A 118 4.18 5.53 3.80
C PHE A 118 3.28 6.76 3.80
N THR A 119 3.27 7.48 4.92
CA THR A 119 2.30 8.53 5.20
C THR A 119 2.90 9.93 5.19
N ARG A 120 4.20 10.05 5.52
CA ARG A 120 4.87 11.35 5.62
C ARG A 120 6.37 11.22 5.40
N LEU A 121 6.97 12.27 4.84
CA LEU A 121 8.40 12.51 4.92
C LEU A 121 8.75 13.23 6.21
N HIS A 122 9.93 12.99 6.73
CA HIS A 122 10.46 13.66 7.90
C HIS A 122 11.96 13.88 7.69
N ASP A 123 12.34 15.14 7.53
CA ASP A 123 13.74 15.53 7.46
C ASP A 123 14.39 15.31 8.81
N ASN A 124 15.64 14.83 8.80
CA ASN A 124 16.44 14.76 10.01
C ASN A 124 16.95 16.17 10.37
N PRO A 125 16.56 16.76 11.51
CA PRO A 125 17.02 18.10 11.88
C PRO A 125 18.53 18.15 12.12
N ASP A 126 19.15 17.03 12.49
CA ASP A 126 20.58 16.95 12.80
C ASP A 126 21.44 16.62 11.58
N ASN A 127 20.84 16.05 10.53
CA ASN A 127 21.51 15.74 9.28
C ASN A 127 20.62 16.16 8.09
N PRO A 128 20.84 17.36 7.52
CA PRO A 128 20.04 17.87 6.42
C PRO A 128 19.99 16.94 5.21
N ASP A 129 20.97 16.06 5.00
CA ASP A 129 21.01 15.12 3.87
C ASP A 129 20.15 13.86 4.10
N GLU A 130 19.74 13.60 5.34
CA GLU A 130 18.88 12.48 5.68
C GLU A 130 17.39 12.86 5.67
N CYS A 131 16.59 12.02 5.04
CA CYS A 131 15.15 12.11 5.06
C CYS A 131 14.55 10.72 5.31
N TRP A 132 13.47 10.67 6.09
CA TRP A 132 12.82 9.45 6.52
C TRP A 132 11.39 9.37 6.01
N LEU A 133 10.94 8.17 5.63
CA LEU A 133 9.53 7.87 5.40
C LEU A 133 8.92 7.23 6.64
N LEU A 134 7.93 7.91 7.22
CA LEU A 134 7.10 7.39 8.29
C LEU A 134 5.96 6.56 7.69
N TYR A 135 5.54 5.51 8.39
CA TYR A 135 4.49 4.63 7.89
C TYR A 135 3.42 4.26 8.92
N ASN A 136 2.24 3.91 8.39
CA ASN A 136 1.08 3.38 9.13
C ASN A 136 0.70 4.16 10.40
N HIS A 137 0.88 5.50 10.38
CA HIS A 137 0.50 6.43 11.46
C HIS A 137 1.08 6.08 12.85
N CYS A 138 2.28 5.49 12.90
CA CYS A 138 2.93 5.07 14.15
C CYS A 138 3.68 6.21 14.89
N GLY A 139 3.37 7.47 14.60
CA GLY A 139 4.22 8.61 14.94
C GLY A 139 5.64 8.46 14.37
N ASP A 140 6.65 8.94 15.08
CA ASP A 140 8.05 8.90 14.64
C ASP A 140 8.75 7.57 15.00
N LYS A 141 7.99 6.60 15.55
CA LYS A 141 8.53 5.33 16.05
C LYS A 141 8.93 4.38 14.93
N LEU A 142 8.22 4.43 13.81
CA LEU A 142 8.42 3.54 12.69
C LEU A 142 8.66 4.36 11.43
N LYS A 143 9.90 4.25 10.94
CA LYS A 143 10.38 4.97 9.76
C LYS A 143 11.44 4.16 9.03
N VAL A 144 11.62 4.46 7.74
CA VAL A 144 12.70 3.91 6.90
C VAL A 144 13.42 5.04 6.18
N PRO A 145 14.70 4.90 5.80
CA PRO A 145 15.38 5.90 5.00
C PRO A 145 14.64 6.14 3.68
N PHE A 146 14.44 7.40 3.32
CA PHE A 146 13.93 7.74 2.00
C PHE A 146 15.00 7.46 0.94
N GLN A 147 14.61 6.76 -0.12
CA GLN A 147 15.51 6.39 -1.21
C GLN A 147 14.92 6.95 -2.51
N PRO A 148 15.43 8.08 -3.02
CA PRO A 148 14.88 8.75 -4.19
C PRO A 148 14.77 7.82 -5.41
N GLY A 149 15.85 7.09 -5.74
CA GLY A 149 15.85 6.10 -6.84
C GLY A 149 14.98 4.87 -6.59
N GLY A 150 14.49 4.67 -5.36
CA GLY A 150 13.54 3.60 -5.04
C GLY A 150 12.07 3.99 -5.24
N VAL A 151 11.76 5.27 -5.51
CA VAL A 151 10.38 5.69 -5.72
C VAL A 151 9.92 5.30 -7.12
N CYS A 152 8.97 4.37 -7.21
CA CYS A 152 8.44 3.90 -8.50
C CYS A 152 6.95 4.16 -8.65
N MET A 153 6.51 4.45 -9.87
CA MET A 153 5.11 4.63 -10.22
C MET A 153 4.62 3.42 -11.01
N HIS A 154 3.54 2.79 -10.55
CA HIS A 154 2.96 1.65 -11.25
C HIS A 154 2.24 2.12 -12.52
N PRO A 155 2.59 1.60 -13.71
CA PRO A 155 2.14 2.16 -15.00
C PRO A 155 0.62 2.12 -15.18
N SER A 156 -0.06 1.07 -14.69
CA SER A 156 -1.49 0.91 -14.93
C SER A 156 -2.38 1.65 -13.94
N SER A 157 -1.88 1.94 -12.73
CA SER A 157 -2.71 2.46 -11.61
C SER A 157 -2.29 3.85 -11.18
N GLY A 158 -1.11 4.32 -11.59
CA GLY A 158 -0.51 5.55 -11.11
C GLY A 158 -0.13 5.51 -9.63
N ARG A 159 -0.34 4.39 -8.92
CA ARG A 159 0.05 4.29 -7.50
C ARG A 159 1.57 4.37 -7.39
N VAL A 160 2.04 5.05 -6.35
CA VAL A 160 3.47 5.25 -6.09
C VAL A 160 3.89 4.32 -4.96
N TYR A 161 5.07 3.70 -5.11
CA TYR A 161 5.62 2.75 -4.16
C TYR A 161 7.07 3.09 -3.84
N HIS A 162 7.55 2.52 -2.73
CA HIS A 162 8.94 2.66 -2.26
C HIS A 162 9.37 1.35 -1.57
N PRO A 163 10.68 1.01 -1.53
CA PRO A 163 11.16 -0.18 -0.84
C PRO A 163 10.72 -0.21 0.62
N ALA A 164 10.20 -1.36 1.04
CA ALA A 164 9.94 -1.65 2.45
C ALA A 164 10.80 -2.84 2.89
N GLY A 165 10.85 -3.11 4.19
CA GLY A 165 11.58 -4.29 4.68
C GLY A 165 11.02 -5.61 4.12
N ASP A 166 11.89 -6.57 3.83
CA ASP A 166 11.53 -7.88 3.23
C ASP A 166 10.48 -8.64 4.03
N ARG A 167 10.53 -8.50 5.36
CA ARG A 167 9.52 -9.07 6.28
C ARG A 167 8.09 -8.60 6.01
N HIS A 168 7.94 -7.42 5.40
CA HIS A 168 6.67 -6.85 4.98
C HIS A 168 6.43 -7.00 3.47
N GLY A 169 7.23 -7.84 2.82
CA GLY A 169 7.15 -8.09 1.39
C GLY A 169 7.99 -7.16 0.51
N GLY A 170 8.93 -6.38 1.05
CA GLY A 170 9.91 -5.66 0.24
C GLY A 170 9.41 -4.37 -0.43
N VAL A 171 8.10 -4.09 -0.41
CA VAL A 171 7.49 -2.91 -1.05
C VAL A 171 6.39 -2.33 -0.19
N GLY A 172 6.32 -1.01 -0.13
CA GLY A 172 5.26 -0.25 0.55
C GLY A 172 4.59 0.75 -0.38
N LEU A 173 3.32 1.02 -0.13
CA LEU A 173 2.54 2.03 -0.86
C LEU A 173 2.87 3.42 -0.32
N ILE A 174 3.08 4.40 -1.19
CA ILE A 174 3.07 5.81 -0.82
C ILE A 174 1.63 6.33 -0.95
N ARG A 175 1.04 6.79 0.16
CA ARG A 175 -0.36 7.24 0.14
C ARG A 175 -0.55 8.45 -0.79
N SER A 176 -1.76 8.62 -1.32
CA SER A 176 -2.07 9.62 -2.35
C SER A 176 -1.60 11.03 -2.03
N GLN A 177 -1.80 11.52 -0.80
CA GLN A 177 -1.36 12.89 -0.44
C GLN A 177 0.16 13.05 -0.52
N LEU A 178 0.93 12.04 -0.09
CA LEU A 178 2.39 12.08 -0.17
C LEU A 178 2.85 11.87 -1.62
N ALA A 179 2.18 11.00 -2.38
CA ALA A 179 2.45 10.81 -3.80
C ALA A 179 2.28 12.12 -4.60
N ILE A 180 1.23 12.90 -4.30
CA ILE A 180 1.00 14.21 -4.92
C ILE A 180 2.13 15.19 -4.58
N GLN A 181 2.60 15.19 -3.33
CA GLN A 181 3.74 16.04 -2.92
C GLN A 181 5.02 15.68 -3.70
N LEU A 182 5.26 14.39 -3.92
CA LEU A 182 6.41 13.88 -4.66
C LEU A 182 6.24 13.95 -6.19
N ALA A 183 5.03 14.25 -6.69
CA ALA A 183 4.72 14.13 -8.11
C ALA A 183 5.59 15.04 -8.99
N THR A 184 5.97 16.21 -8.47
CA THR A 184 6.77 17.20 -9.19
C THR A 184 8.23 16.79 -9.39
N ASN A 185 8.70 15.81 -8.61
CA ASN A 185 10.06 15.29 -8.65
C ASN A 185 10.26 14.22 -9.74
N PHE A 186 9.20 13.65 -10.31
CA PHE A 186 9.31 12.66 -11.38
C PHE A 186 9.69 13.29 -12.72
N VAL A 187 10.52 12.58 -13.48
CA VAL A 187 10.98 12.97 -14.82
C VAL A 187 10.70 11.84 -15.81
N TRP A 188 10.11 12.20 -16.95
CA TRP A 188 9.79 11.30 -18.05
C TRP A 188 10.76 11.52 -19.20
N ARG A 189 11.40 10.46 -19.68
CA ARG A 189 12.30 10.46 -20.84
C ARG A 189 11.86 9.34 -21.78
N GLY A 190 11.58 9.67 -23.05
CA GLY A 190 11.08 8.76 -24.10
C GLY A 190 9.56 8.48 -24.04
N SER A 191 8.81 8.36 -25.14
CA SER A 191 9.07 8.51 -26.58
C SER A 191 8.25 9.66 -27.19
N ASP A 192 8.71 10.13 -28.34
CA ASP A 192 8.22 11.25 -29.13
C ASP A 192 6.71 11.42 -29.25
N SER A 193 6.32 12.69 -29.44
CA SER A 193 4.99 13.23 -29.75
C SER A 193 4.32 12.68 -31.03
N SER A 194 4.75 11.51 -31.53
CA SER A 194 4.39 10.96 -32.84
C SER A 194 3.80 9.54 -32.81
N SER A 195 3.59 8.94 -31.64
CA SER A 195 2.81 7.69 -31.55
C SER A 195 1.45 7.93 -30.88
N ASN A 196 0.37 7.71 -31.63
CA ASN A 196 -1.02 7.77 -31.18
C ASN A 196 -1.40 6.62 -30.22
N SER A 197 -0.44 6.11 -29.43
CA SER A 197 -0.67 5.06 -28.45
C SER A 197 -0.78 5.70 -27.07
N SER A 198 -1.97 5.61 -26.48
CA SER A 198 -2.33 6.14 -25.17
C SER A 198 -1.63 5.44 -23.99
N SER A 199 -0.43 4.89 -24.21
CA SER A 199 0.35 4.25 -23.16
C SER A 199 1.04 5.35 -22.36
N LEU A 200 0.50 5.60 -21.17
CA LEU A 200 1.08 6.52 -20.19
C LEU A 200 2.46 5.99 -19.81
N THR A 201 3.50 6.60 -20.36
CA THR A 201 4.89 6.25 -20.08
C THR A 201 5.18 6.42 -18.58
N SER A 202 5.79 5.43 -17.94
CA SER A 202 6.28 5.56 -16.56
C SER A 202 7.43 6.58 -16.48
N PRO A 203 7.59 7.29 -15.35
CA PRO A 203 8.77 8.11 -15.13
C PRO A 203 10.02 7.23 -15.11
N THR A 204 11.14 7.79 -15.56
CA THR A 204 12.44 7.10 -15.61
C THR A 204 13.40 7.62 -14.55
N HIS A 205 13.26 8.87 -14.13
CA HIS A 205 14.13 9.50 -13.15
C HIS A 205 13.32 10.23 -12.08
N PHE A 206 13.93 10.44 -10.91
CA PHE A 206 13.38 11.16 -9.78
C PHE A 206 14.40 12.18 -9.29
N VAL A 207 14.03 13.46 -9.29
CA VAL A 207 14.88 14.57 -8.85
C VAL A 207 14.59 14.87 -7.38
N TRP A 208 15.56 14.65 -6.51
CA TRP A 208 15.44 14.92 -5.08
C TRP A 208 16.50 15.92 -4.64
N ARG A 209 16.07 17.03 -4.05
CA ARG A 209 16.96 18.11 -3.55
C ARG A 209 18.03 18.54 -4.58
N GLY A 210 17.61 18.65 -5.84
CA GLY A 210 18.48 19.07 -6.95
C GLY A 210 19.37 17.96 -7.53
N VAL A 211 19.39 16.77 -6.93
CA VAL A 211 20.13 15.61 -7.44
C VAL A 211 19.17 14.70 -8.20
N GLU A 212 19.59 14.25 -9.37
CA GLU A 212 18.82 13.34 -10.19
C GLU A 212 19.17 11.88 -9.88
N HIS A 213 18.15 11.03 -9.75
CA HIS A 213 18.29 9.61 -9.49
C HIS A 213 17.54 8.80 -10.56
N GLU A 214 18.18 7.77 -11.10
CA GLU A 214 17.50 6.78 -11.93
C GLU A 214 16.53 5.96 -11.07
N ILE A 215 15.31 5.73 -11.57
CA ILE A 215 14.31 4.95 -10.87
C ILE A 215 14.61 3.46 -11.07
N ASN A 216 14.90 2.76 -9.97
CA ASN A 216 14.99 1.32 -9.98
C ASN A 216 13.59 0.69 -10.14
N SER A 217 13.35 0.08 -11.30
CA SER A 217 12.07 -0.55 -11.64
C SER A 217 11.91 -1.98 -11.09
N ASP A 218 12.90 -2.53 -10.37
CA ASP A 218 12.83 -3.89 -9.81
C ASP A 218 11.66 -4.08 -8.83
N LEU A 219 11.24 -3.01 -8.16
CA LEU A 219 10.04 -3.04 -7.30
C LEU A 219 8.77 -3.41 -8.07
N LEU A 220 8.66 -3.03 -9.35
CA LEU A 220 7.50 -3.37 -10.17
C LEU A 220 7.41 -4.89 -10.38
N LYS A 221 8.55 -5.59 -10.48
CA LYS A 221 8.59 -7.05 -10.57
C LYS A 221 7.96 -7.70 -9.33
N ILE A 222 8.19 -7.13 -8.14
CA ILE A 222 7.59 -7.61 -6.89
C ILE A 222 6.07 -7.43 -6.92
N LEU A 223 5.59 -6.29 -7.45
CA LEU A 223 4.17 -5.98 -7.56
C LEU A 223 3.45 -6.85 -8.60
N ASP A 224 4.12 -7.16 -9.72
CA ASP A 224 3.56 -7.96 -10.82
C ASP A 224 3.56 -9.47 -10.52
N THR A 225 4.56 -9.95 -9.78
CA THR A 225 4.67 -11.38 -9.41
C THR A 225 3.65 -11.77 -8.33
N ARG A 226 3.13 -10.80 -7.59
CA ARG A 226 1.97 -11.02 -6.71
C ARG A 226 0.74 -11.12 -7.58
N GLU A 227 0.36 -12.36 -7.88
CA GLU A 227 -0.93 -12.74 -8.46
C GLU A 227 -2.06 -11.76 -8.08
N PRO A 228 -3.03 -11.48 -8.97
CA PRO A 228 -4.11 -10.50 -8.78
C PRO A 228 -5.11 -10.81 -7.64
N ARG A 229 -4.74 -11.64 -6.66
CA ARG A 229 -5.49 -11.98 -5.43
C ARG A 229 -5.90 -10.77 -4.59
N PHE A 230 -5.27 -9.61 -4.79
CA PHE A 230 -5.44 -8.41 -3.96
C PHE A 230 -6.15 -7.24 -4.66
N ARG A 231 -6.48 -7.33 -5.96
CA ARG A 231 -7.03 -6.18 -6.73
C ARG A 231 -8.56 -6.07 -6.79
N GLY A 232 -9.31 -6.98 -6.18
CA GLY A 232 -10.78 -6.98 -6.29
C GLY A 232 -11.46 -7.05 -4.93
N LEU A 233 -11.56 -5.94 -4.21
CA LEU A 233 -12.34 -5.90 -2.97
C LEU A 233 -12.97 -4.53 -2.66
N PHE A 234 -13.37 -3.77 -3.67
CA PHE A 234 -14.44 -2.75 -3.56
C PHE A 234 -15.08 -2.57 -4.95
N VAL A 235 -16.04 -3.42 -5.29
CA VAL A 235 -17.16 -2.96 -6.10
C VAL A 235 -18.01 -2.14 -5.15
N GLY A 236 -18.34 -0.91 -5.52
CA GLY A 236 -19.11 0.02 -4.71
C GLY A 236 -20.33 -0.67 -4.12
N VAL A 237 -20.60 -0.39 -2.84
CA VAL A 237 -21.96 -0.48 -2.36
C VAL A 237 -22.71 0.59 -3.14
N ASP A 238 -23.41 0.16 -4.19
CA ASP A 238 -24.40 1.01 -4.83
C ASP A 238 -25.35 1.47 -3.73
N SER A 239 -25.45 2.79 -3.58
CA SER A 239 -26.54 3.42 -2.87
C SER A 239 -27.82 3.13 -3.65
N GLU A 240 -28.57 2.12 -3.23
CA GLU A 240 -29.97 1.97 -3.60
C GLU A 240 -30.81 2.81 -2.61
N ASP A 241 -31.48 3.80 -3.19
CA ASP A 241 -32.64 4.61 -2.76
C ASP A 241 -32.69 5.21 -1.33
#